data_AF-A0A0B2X1G4-F1
#
_entry.id   AF-A0A0B2X1G4-F1
#
_cell.length_a   1.000
_cell.length_b   1.000
_cell.length_c   1.000
_cell.angle_alpha   90.00
_cell.angle_beta   90.00
_cell.angle_gamma   90.00
#
_symmetry.space_group_name_H-M   'P 1'
#
loop_
_entity.id
_entity.type
_entity.pdbx_description
1 polymer ?
#
loop_
_entity_poly.entity_id
_entity_poly.type
_entity_poly.pdbx_seq_one_letter_code
_entity_poly.pdbx_strand_id
1 'polypeptide(L)'
;MNTEQREQAESLLLKASRTYGIQTSKDDVQAAINHANHGPMFAEWALTHLTSDTLLTADELDVYTALDGSGRVDQLADLHDLTEVPAVTEDELMIAIEELRQCTGSVSKQTETLRQQQDALSGMVKKQTENASRRKDLESLHRKKCELERNQLTKEVQRMSHEITLQLAELDQHGPALNDSITTLLQSDDKLLSSLQKLGWELDQPDSDETQAIEKLRETCMRLIKTTVETVRTKLDTIYLETLSTAERCGTAKPATSDQVKALQEEVESLYSEILPVAQMSIDQQHLEPALKALSLRTDQSTGKTTTSLTYINECLIYLVDRMNRLHAYVQSHRSHQAASAAIAVIAKAEIAAEILPKKPRQVPASPARTRSNTSELRRRRRSSGFREDTPMETLLQDLAVTLPPDCTKLKDQIDFLEGLLAQGNRKCNGVAKGAQEGFESTARAHVEDAMHAIQLVRDSLLADSPFGDVKLVDPDIEGSILVLAQEVDKAKKKLQSLAGHRVVAKSEKREALIQRWGS
;
A
#
# COMPACT_ATOMS: atom_id res chain seq x y z
N MET A 1 -15.37 -54.50 45.17
CA MET A 1 -15.74 -55.58 46.11
C MET A 1 -14.60 -55.74 47.09
N ASN A 2 -14.84 -55.41 48.36
CA ASN A 2 -13.81 -55.43 49.40
C ASN A 2 -13.36 -56.88 49.65
N THR A 3 -12.07 -57.09 49.86
CA THR A 3 -11.49 -58.41 50.16
C THR A 3 -12.16 -59.06 51.37
N GLU A 4 -12.55 -58.25 52.36
CA GLU A 4 -13.29 -58.67 53.56
C GLU A 4 -14.66 -59.28 53.24
N GLN A 5 -15.40 -58.73 52.26
CA GLN A 5 -16.71 -59.26 51.85
C GLN A 5 -16.57 -60.62 51.14
N ARG A 6 -15.48 -60.82 50.40
CA ARG A 6 -15.19 -62.10 49.74
C ARG A 6 -14.80 -63.19 50.74
N GLU A 7 -14.00 -62.85 51.74
CA GLU A 7 -13.62 -63.77 52.82
C GLU A 7 -14.83 -64.14 53.71
N GLN A 8 -15.71 -63.18 53.99
CA GLN A 8 -16.97 -63.44 54.69
C GLN A 8 -17.88 -64.36 53.88
N ALA A 9 -18.07 -64.10 52.58
CA ALA A 9 -18.84 -64.97 51.69
C ALA A 9 -18.27 -66.40 51.60
N GLU A 10 -16.94 -66.54 51.50
CA GLU A 10 -16.26 -67.84 51.51
C GLU A 10 -16.52 -68.60 52.82
N SER A 11 -16.41 -67.92 53.96
CA SER A 11 -16.64 -68.54 55.27
C SER A 11 -18.08 -69.00 55.49
N LEU A 12 -19.07 -68.24 54.98
CA LEU A 12 -20.48 -68.58 55.05
C LEU A 12 -20.82 -69.77 54.14
N LEU A 13 -20.28 -69.78 52.91
CA LEU A 13 -20.45 -70.89 51.97
C LEU A 13 -19.88 -72.21 52.51
N LEU A 14 -18.69 -72.18 53.11
CA LEU A 14 -18.06 -73.36 53.72
C LEU A 14 -18.75 -73.81 55.00
N LYS A 15 -19.34 -72.88 55.77
CA LYS A 15 -20.14 -73.22 56.94
C LYS A 15 -21.44 -73.89 56.51
N ALA A 16 -22.19 -73.28 55.58
CA ALA A 16 -23.43 -73.82 55.07
C ALA A 16 -23.24 -75.19 54.40
N SER A 17 -22.22 -75.36 53.54
CA SER A 17 -21.99 -76.65 52.87
C SER A 17 -21.73 -77.80 53.84
N ARG A 18 -21.04 -77.53 54.96
CA ARG A 18 -20.81 -78.52 56.03
C ARG A 18 -22.09 -78.86 56.79
N THR A 19 -22.95 -77.89 57.09
CA THR A 19 -24.19 -78.13 57.84
C THR A 19 -25.19 -78.96 57.04
N TYR A 20 -25.25 -78.77 55.72
CA TYR A 20 -26.22 -79.47 54.84
C TYR A 20 -25.61 -80.65 54.07
N GLY A 21 -24.43 -81.14 54.47
CA GLY A 21 -23.85 -82.38 53.93
C GLY A 21 -23.34 -82.31 52.49
N ILE A 22 -23.10 -81.11 51.95
CA ILE A 22 -22.55 -80.93 50.60
C ILE A 22 -21.02 -81.04 50.68
N GLN A 23 -20.44 -82.03 49.99
CA GLN A 23 -18.99 -82.22 49.92
C GLN A 23 -18.35 -81.22 48.95
N THR A 24 -18.16 -79.96 49.37
CA THR A 24 -17.41 -78.96 48.61
C THR A 24 -15.98 -78.81 49.14
N SER A 25 -14.99 -78.86 48.24
CA SER A 25 -13.60 -78.53 48.55
C SER A 25 -13.44 -77.02 48.74
N LYS A 26 -12.57 -76.62 49.67
CA LYS A 26 -12.24 -75.19 49.89
C LYS A 26 -11.72 -74.52 48.62
N ASP A 27 -10.96 -75.27 47.83
CA ASP A 27 -10.32 -74.77 46.61
C ASP A 27 -11.34 -74.46 45.51
N ASP A 28 -12.45 -75.21 45.44
CA ASP A 28 -13.50 -75.00 44.43
C ASP A 28 -14.33 -73.74 44.71
N VAL A 29 -14.59 -73.46 46.00
CA VAL A 29 -15.31 -72.25 46.43
C VAL A 29 -14.45 -71.00 46.21
N GLN A 30 -13.15 -71.10 46.51
CA GLN A 30 -12.19 -70.02 46.22
C GLN A 30 -12.03 -69.78 44.72
N ALA A 31 -11.98 -70.84 43.92
CA ALA A 31 -11.97 -70.72 42.46
C ALA A 31 -13.22 -69.97 41.99
N ALA A 32 -14.42 -70.38 42.42
CA ALA A 32 -15.69 -69.77 42.03
C ALA A 32 -15.79 -68.26 42.38
N ILE A 33 -15.39 -67.86 43.58
CA ILE A 33 -15.41 -66.45 44.03
C ILE A 33 -14.36 -65.60 43.29
N ASN A 34 -13.26 -66.20 42.84
CA ASN A 34 -12.20 -65.52 42.11
C ASN A 34 -12.45 -65.40 40.59
N HIS A 35 -13.56 -65.94 40.05
CA HIS A 35 -13.90 -65.76 38.64
C HIS A 35 -14.19 -64.29 38.30
N ALA A 36 -13.51 -63.74 37.30
CA ALA A 36 -13.49 -62.30 36.99
C ALA A 36 -14.86 -61.67 36.73
N ASN A 37 -15.81 -62.41 36.13
CA ASN A 37 -17.12 -61.88 35.73
C ASN A 37 -18.27 -62.32 36.66
N HIS A 38 -18.19 -63.52 37.25
CA HIS A 38 -19.29 -64.10 38.04
C HIS A 38 -18.99 -64.13 39.55
N GLY A 39 -17.71 -63.99 39.94
CA GLY A 39 -17.28 -63.98 41.34
C GLY A 39 -17.90 -62.89 42.22
N PRO A 40 -17.99 -61.60 41.79
CA PRO A 40 -18.62 -60.58 42.62
C PRO A 40 -20.13 -60.81 42.77
N MET A 41 -20.82 -61.24 41.72
CA MET A 41 -22.23 -61.59 41.76
C MET A 41 -22.49 -62.80 42.67
N PHE A 42 -21.61 -63.80 42.63
CA PHE A 42 -21.70 -64.99 43.47
C PHE A 42 -21.42 -64.70 44.94
N ALA A 43 -20.47 -63.80 45.25
CA ALA A 43 -20.20 -63.35 46.61
C ALA A 43 -21.35 -62.51 47.19
N GLU A 44 -21.94 -61.64 46.37
CA GLU A 44 -23.12 -60.85 46.75
C GLU A 44 -24.36 -61.74 46.97
N TRP A 45 -24.56 -62.73 46.10
CA TRP A 45 -25.57 -63.77 46.29
C TRP A 45 -25.38 -64.53 47.61
N ALA A 46 -24.15 -64.97 47.89
CA ALA A 46 -23.83 -65.71 49.11
C ALA A 46 -24.09 -64.88 50.38
N LEU A 47 -23.74 -63.60 50.39
CA LEU A 47 -24.00 -62.71 51.54
C LEU A 47 -25.48 -62.41 51.73
N THR A 48 -26.26 -62.37 50.65
CA THR A 48 -27.70 -62.04 50.69
C THR A 48 -28.55 -63.26 51.07
N HIS A 49 -28.20 -64.45 50.56
CA HIS A 49 -29.05 -65.64 50.63
C HIS A 49 -28.52 -66.76 51.54
N LEU A 50 -27.36 -66.60 52.20
CA LEU A 50 -26.86 -67.53 53.23
C LEU A 50 -26.93 -66.90 54.62
N THR A 51 -28.05 -66.24 54.91
CA THR A 51 -28.38 -65.66 56.21
C THR A 51 -29.13 -66.67 57.07
N SER A 52 -29.15 -66.46 58.40
CA SER A 52 -29.87 -67.33 59.35
C SER A 52 -31.36 -67.50 59.01
N ASP A 53 -31.94 -66.52 58.33
CA ASP A 53 -33.37 -66.48 58.03
C ASP A 53 -33.71 -67.25 56.73
N THR A 54 -32.70 -67.58 55.92
CA THR A 54 -32.86 -68.28 54.62
C THR A 54 -32.37 -69.73 54.66
N LEU A 55 -31.73 -70.13 55.76
CA LEU A 55 -31.13 -71.45 55.97
C LEU A 55 -31.84 -72.18 57.12
N LEU A 56 -32.50 -73.31 56.84
CA LEU A 56 -33.17 -74.12 57.87
C LEU A 56 -32.14 -74.65 58.87
N THR A 57 -32.26 -74.32 60.15
CA THR A 57 -31.40 -74.88 61.19
C THR A 57 -31.52 -76.41 61.26
N ALA A 58 -30.52 -77.11 61.82
CA ALA A 58 -30.55 -78.57 61.90
C ALA A 58 -31.79 -79.09 62.63
N ASP A 59 -32.22 -78.39 63.69
CA ASP A 59 -33.45 -78.70 64.42
C ASP A 59 -34.71 -78.45 63.57
N GLU A 60 -34.74 -77.39 62.74
CA GLU A 60 -35.85 -77.12 61.81
C GLU A 60 -35.90 -78.12 60.65
N LEU A 61 -34.75 -78.59 60.18
CA LEU A 61 -34.67 -79.63 59.15
C LEU A 61 -35.14 -80.98 59.70
N ASP A 62 -34.78 -81.31 60.95
CA ASP A 62 -35.27 -82.50 61.64
C ASP A 62 -36.78 -82.41 61.89
N VAL A 63 -37.29 -81.22 62.24
CA VAL A 63 -38.74 -80.99 62.36
C VAL A 63 -39.43 -81.07 61.01
N TYR A 64 -38.85 -80.52 59.94
CA TYR A 64 -39.41 -80.57 58.59
C TYR A 64 -39.44 -82.00 58.05
N THR A 65 -38.36 -82.76 58.20
CA THR A 65 -38.28 -84.17 57.78
C THR A 65 -39.18 -85.07 58.63
N ALA A 66 -39.34 -84.78 59.93
CA ALA A 66 -40.34 -85.45 60.78
C ALA A 66 -41.77 -85.09 60.37
N LEU A 67 -42.03 -83.83 59.98
CA LEU A 67 -43.32 -83.39 59.46
C LEU A 67 -43.63 -84.04 58.11
N ASP A 68 -42.65 -84.15 57.22
CA ASP A 68 -42.73 -84.76 55.89
C ASP A 68 -42.99 -86.27 56.03
N GLY A 69 -42.22 -86.96 56.87
CA GLY A 69 -42.44 -88.37 57.22
C GLY A 69 -43.78 -88.64 57.91
N SER A 70 -44.38 -87.64 58.55
CA SER A 70 -45.72 -87.73 59.18
C SER A 70 -46.88 -87.33 58.26
N GLY A 71 -46.62 -86.90 57.02
CA GLY A 71 -47.62 -86.43 56.07
C GLY A 71 -48.34 -85.15 56.50
N ARG A 72 -47.79 -84.41 57.49
CA ARG A 72 -48.36 -83.15 57.99
C ARG A 72 -47.91 -81.94 57.18
N VAL A 73 -46.85 -82.04 56.38
CA VAL A 73 -46.44 -80.98 55.43
C VAL A 73 -47.52 -80.75 54.39
N ASP A 74 -48.09 -81.82 53.81
CA ASP A 74 -49.20 -81.71 52.84
C ASP A 74 -50.44 -81.09 53.48
N GLN A 75 -50.73 -81.42 54.74
CA GLN A 75 -51.84 -80.81 55.49
C GLN A 75 -51.60 -79.34 55.83
N LEU A 76 -50.35 -78.92 56.05
CA LEU A 76 -49.99 -77.51 56.25
C LEU A 76 -49.96 -76.73 54.93
N ALA A 77 -49.60 -77.37 53.82
CA ALA A 77 -49.69 -76.80 52.48
C ALA A 77 -51.17 -76.62 52.06
N ASP A 78 -52.07 -77.52 52.47
CA ASP A 78 -53.51 -77.38 52.30
C ASP A 78 -54.13 -76.32 53.25
N LEU A 79 -53.49 -76.02 54.39
CA LEU A 79 -53.90 -74.98 55.34
C LEU A 79 -53.42 -73.57 54.95
N HIS A 80 -52.42 -73.46 54.09
CA HIS A 80 -52.08 -72.20 53.41
C HIS A 80 -52.80 -72.18 52.07
N ASP A 81 -53.85 -71.38 52.02
CA ASP A 81 -54.73 -71.23 50.87
C ASP A 81 -53.96 -70.68 49.65
N LEU A 82 -53.37 -71.57 48.84
CA LEU A 82 -52.74 -71.23 47.56
C LEU A 82 -53.75 -70.66 46.54
N THR A 83 -55.03 -70.53 46.91
CA THR A 83 -56.05 -69.84 46.12
C THR A 83 -55.90 -68.31 46.11
N GLU A 84 -55.06 -67.72 46.99
CA GLU A 84 -54.66 -66.31 46.86
C GLU A 84 -53.63 -66.05 45.75
N VAL A 85 -53.07 -67.10 45.12
CA VAL A 85 -52.40 -66.99 43.83
C VAL A 85 -53.42 -67.41 42.76
N PRO A 86 -54.04 -66.48 42.03
CA PRO A 86 -55.03 -66.81 41.02
C PRO A 86 -54.44 -67.80 40.03
N ALA A 87 -55.09 -68.95 39.86
CA ALA A 87 -54.77 -69.85 38.77
C ALA A 87 -54.98 -69.10 37.46
N VAL A 88 -53.90 -68.86 36.71
CA VAL A 88 -53.91 -68.11 35.45
C VAL A 88 -55.03 -68.65 34.56
N THR A 89 -56.00 -67.80 34.27
CA THR A 89 -57.16 -68.20 33.47
C THR A 89 -56.79 -68.34 31.99
N GLU A 90 -57.45 -69.23 31.26
CA GLU A 90 -57.15 -69.41 29.83
C GLU A 90 -57.40 -68.13 29.02
N ASP A 91 -58.32 -67.28 29.48
CA ASP A 91 -58.56 -65.94 28.93
C ASP A 91 -57.38 -64.98 29.17
N GLU A 92 -56.75 -65.00 30.35
CA GLU A 92 -55.54 -64.21 30.63
C GLU A 92 -54.35 -64.68 29.79
N LEU A 93 -54.20 -65.99 29.57
CA LEU A 93 -53.20 -66.54 28.65
C LEU A 93 -53.46 -66.07 27.20
N MET A 94 -54.71 -66.07 26.76
CA MET A 94 -55.07 -65.59 25.41
C MET A 94 -54.81 -64.09 25.25
N ILE A 95 -55.11 -63.27 26.26
CA ILE A 95 -54.80 -61.84 26.26
C ILE A 95 -53.29 -61.62 26.24
N ALA A 96 -52.51 -62.33 27.07
CA ALA A 96 -51.06 -62.23 27.09
C ALA A 96 -50.43 -62.67 25.75
N ILE A 97 -50.97 -63.69 25.08
CA ILE A 97 -50.53 -64.13 23.75
C ILE A 97 -50.83 -63.05 22.70
N GLU A 98 -52.01 -62.44 22.75
CA GLU A 98 -52.38 -61.39 21.78
C GLU A 98 -51.58 -60.09 22.00
N GLU A 99 -51.34 -59.70 23.25
CA GLU A 99 -50.44 -58.59 23.61
C GLU A 99 -49.00 -58.88 23.17
N LEU A 100 -48.52 -60.12 23.37
CA LEU A 100 -47.20 -60.53 22.89
C LEU A 100 -47.12 -60.48 21.36
N ARG A 101 -48.18 -60.87 20.64
CA ARG A 101 -48.27 -60.75 19.18
C ARG A 101 -48.30 -59.30 18.73
N GLN A 102 -49.05 -58.44 19.41
CA GLN A 102 -49.10 -57.00 19.14
C GLN A 102 -47.74 -56.34 19.39
N CYS A 103 -47.05 -56.72 20.47
CA CYS A 103 -45.70 -56.28 20.80
C CYS A 103 -44.71 -56.77 19.74
N THR A 104 -44.74 -58.05 19.38
CA THR A 104 -43.90 -58.63 18.32
C THR A 104 -44.11 -57.94 16.98
N GLY A 105 -45.36 -57.63 16.62
CA GLY A 105 -45.71 -56.87 15.42
C GLY A 105 -45.26 -55.40 15.46
N SER A 106 -45.21 -54.80 16.64
CA SER A 106 -44.70 -53.43 16.82
C SER A 106 -43.17 -53.40 16.76
N VAL A 107 -42.50 -54.38 17.37
CA VAL A 107 -41.05 -54.56 17.29
C VAL A 107 -40.63 -54.84 15.84
N SER A 108 -41.33 -55.71 15.11
CA SER A 108 -40.99 -55.99 13.70
C SER A 108 -41.10 -54.73 12.83
N LYS A 109 -42.17 -53.93 12.98
CA LYS A 109 -42.31 -52.63 12.32
C LYS A 109 -41.16 -51.68 12.69
N GLN A 110 -40.80 -51.60 13.97
CA GLN A 110 -39.66 -50.77 14.41
C GLN A 110 -38.36 -51.25 13.77
N THR A 111 -38.08 -52.56 13.74
CA THR A 111 -36.88 -53.09 13.08
C THR A 111 -36.85 -52.83 11.58
N GLU A 112 -38.00 -52.86 10.91
CA GLU A 112 -38.10 -52.52 9.49
C GLU A 112 -37.81 -51.02 9.26
N THR A 113 -38.38 -50.13 10.09
CA THR A 113 -38.08 -48.69 10.00
C THR A 113 -36.61 -48.39 10.28
N LEU A 114 -35.99 -49.09 11.25
CA LEU A 114 -34.56 -48.94 11.54
C LEU A 114 -33.69 -49.44 10.38
N ARG A 115 -34.08 -50.54 9.71
CA ARG A 115 -33.39 -51.00 8.48
C ARG A 115 -33.49 -49.97 7.37
N GLN A 116 -34.68 -49.39 7.14
CA GLN A 116 -34.85 -48.32 6.15
C GLN A 116 -34.01 -47.08 6.48
N GLN A 117 -33.93 -46.70 7.77
CA GLN A 117 -33.06 -45.61 8.23
C GLN A 117 -31.57 -45.93 8.05
N GLN A 118 -31.16 -47.17 8.36
CA GLN A 118 -29.79 -47.64 8.16
C GLN A 118 -29.41 -47.60 6.68
N ASP A 119 -30.29 -48.07 5.79
CA ASP A 119 -30.07 -48.03 4.34
C ASP A 119 -29.97 -46.59 3.82
N ALA A 120 -30.85 -45.70 4.28
CA ALA A 120 -30.81 -44.28 3.94
C ALA A 120 -29.51 -43.60 4.40
N LEU A 121 -29.08 -43.86 5.64
CA LEU A 121 -27.81 -43.35 6.18
C LEU A 121 -26.62 -43.91 5.41
N SER A 122 -26.61 -45.20 5.08
CA SER A 122 -25.56 -45.81 4.27
C SER A 122 -25.47 -45.17 2.87
N GLY A 123 -26.62 -44.83 2.27
CA GLY A 123 -26.71 -44.11 1.01
C GLY A 123 -26.18 -42.68 1.10
N MET A 124 -26.46 -41.98 2.19
CA MET A 124 -25.91 -40.64 2.45
C MET A 124 -24.39 -40.67 2.63
N VAL A 125 -23.86 -41.64 3.38
CA VAL A 125 -22.41 -41.82 3.57
C VAL A 125 -21.72 -42.08 2.23
N LYS A 126 -22.25 -42.99 1.40
CA LYS A 126 -21.73 -43.25 0.05
C LYS A 126 -21.73 -41.97 -0.80
N LYS A 127 -22.85 -41.25 -0.86
CA LYS A 127 -22.94 -39.95 -1.57
C LYS A 127 -21.94 -38.91 -1.03
N GLN A 128 -21.72 -38.88 0.28
CA GLN A 128 -20.75 -37.98 0.89
C GLN A 128 -19.31 -38.33 0.48
N THR A 129 -18.95 -39.62 0.44
CA THR A 129 -17.63 -40.06 -0.03
C THR A 129 -17.40 -39.75 -1.51
N GLU A 130 -18.42 -39.94 -2.37
CA GLU A 130 -18.38 -39.58 -3.80
C GLU A 130 -18.29 -38.06 -4.00
N ASN A 131 -19.01 -37.27 -3.20
CA ASN A 131 -18.90 -35.82 -3.25
C ASN A 131 -17.53 -35.34 -2.76
N ALA A 132 -16.94 -36.00 -1.76
CA ALA A 132 -15.61 -35.69 -1.27
C ALA A 132 -14.53 -36.03 -2.32
N SER A 133 -14.64 -37.15 -3.04
CA SER A 133 -13.72 -37.47 -4.14
C SER A 133 -13.86 -36.46 -5.29
N ARG A 134 -15.10 -36.13 -5.72
CA ARG A 134 -15.33 -35.09 -6.74
C ARG A 134 -14.75 -33.72 -6.35
N ARG A 135 -14.87 -33.33 -5.07
CA ARG A 135 -14.26 -32.08 -4.57
C ARG A 135 -12.73 -32.14 -4.64
N LYS A 136 -12.11 -33.25 -4.22
CA LYS A 136 -10.65 -33.45 -4.34
C LYS A 136 -10.19 -33.38 -5.79
N ASP A 137 -10.92 -33.99 -6.71
CA ASP A 137 -10.58 -33.96 -8.14
C ASP A 137 -10.65 -32.53 -8.70
N LEU A 138 -11.73 -31.79 -8.39
CA LEU A 138 -11.85 -30.38 -8.77
C LEU A 138 -10.74 -29.52 -8.17
N GLU A 139 -10.41 -29.69 -6.89
CA GLU A 139 -9.29 -28.99 -6.25
C GLU A 139 -7.96 -29.30 -6.93
N SER A 140 -7.73 -30.56 -7.33
CA SER A 140 -6.50 -30.96 -8.03
C SER A 140 -6.40 -30.31 -9.41
N LEU A 141 -7.51 -30.21 -10.15
CA LEU A 141 -7.58 -29.53 -11.44
C LEU A 141 -7.35 -28.03 -11.29
N HIS A 142 -7.97 -27.41 -10.27
CA HIS A 142 -7.75 -26.01 -9.96
C HIS A 142 -6.29 -25.72 -9.59
N ARG A 143 -5.67 -26.55 -8.74
CA ARG A 143 -4.23 -26.42 -8.39
C ARG A 143 -3.35 -26.51 -9.63
N LYS A 144 -3.55 -27.52 -10.49
CA LYS A 144 -2.80 -27.65 -11.76
C LYS A 144 -2.97 -26.42 -12.65
N LYS A 145 -4.18 -25.89 -12.77
CA LYS A 145 -4.45 -24.68 -13.56
C LYS A 145 -3.70 -23.47 -12.98
N CYS A 146 -3.80 -23.24 -11.67
CA CYS A 146 -3.10 -22.16 -10.98
C CYS A 146 -1.56 -22.30 -11.10
N GLU A 147 -1.03 -23.52 -11.02
CA GLU A 147 0.39 -23.79 -11.23
C GLU A 147 0.84 -23.47 -12.67
N LEU A 148 0.04 -23.83 -13.67
CA LEU A 148 0.31 -23.48 -15.07
C LEU A 148 0.29 -21.97 -15.29
N GLU A 149 -0.72 -21.27 -14.77
CA GLU A 149 -0.81 -19.80 -14.83
C GLU A 149 0.39 -19.16 -14.13
N ARG A 150 0.74 -19.60 -12.91
CA ARG A 150 1.92 -19.11 -12.17
C ARG A 150 3.22 -19.31 -12.96
N ASN A 151 3.39 -20.49 -13.57
CA ASN A 151 4.56 -20.78 -14.38
C ASN A 151 4.60 -19.91 -15.66
N GLN A 152 3.45 -19.64 -16.28
CA GLN A 152 3.36 -18.70 -17.41
C GLN A 152 3.75 -17.28 -17.01
N LEU A 153 3.20 -16.77 -15.89
CA LEU A 153 3.57 -15.45 -15.37
C LEU A 153 5.06 -15.38 -15.04
N THR A 154 5.62 -16.42 -14.43
CA THR A 154 7.06 -16.47 -14.10
C THR A 154 7.92 -16.37 -15.35
N LYS A 155 7.54 -17.06 -16.44
CA LYS A 155 8.25 -16.99 -17.72
C LYS A 155 8.15 -15.60 -18.36
N GLU A 156 6.97 -14.96 -18.33
CA GLU A 156 6.81 -13.59 -18.83
C GLU A 156 7.63 -12.58 -18.02
N VAL A 157 7.67 -12.71 -16.69
CA VAL A 157 8.50 -11.87 -15.82
C VAL A 157 9.99 -12.04 -16.14
N GLN A 158 10.46 -13.28 -16.30
CA GLN A 158 11.85 -13.55 -16.71
C GLN A 158 12.17 -12.97 -18.10
N ARG A 159 11.24 -13.09 -19.06
CA ARG A 159 11.38 -12.51 -20.41
C ARG A 159 11.52 -10.99 -20.34
N MET A 160 10.61 -10.31 -19.62
CA MET A 160 10.65 -8.85 -19.45
C MET A 160 11.93 -8.39 -18.75
N SER A 161 12.40 -9.11 -17.73
CA SER A 161 13.66 -8.77 -17.07
C SER A 161 14.87 -8.95 -17.97
N HIS A 162 14.88 -9.99 -18.81
CA HIS A 162 15.93 -10.16 -19.80
C HIS A 162 15.91 -9.03 -20.83
N GLU A 163 14.72 -8.64 -21.32
CA GLU A 163 14.53 -7.50 -22.23
C GLU A 163 15.04 -6.19 -21.63
N ILE A 164 14.70 -5.89 -20.37
CA ILE A 164 15.21 -4.71 -19.66
C ILE A 164 16.75 -4.75 -19.53
N THR A 165 17.32 -5.93 -19.29
CA THR A 165 18.77 -6.09 -19.15
C THR A 165 19.49 -5.90 -20.50
N LEU A 166 18.89 -6.36 -21.60
CA LEU A 166 19.39 -6.11 -22.95
C LEU A 166 19.33 -4.62 -23.30
N GLN A 167 18.19 -3.97 -23.06
CA GLN A 167 18.04 -2.52 -23.27
C GLN A 167 19.04 -1.70 -22.46
N LEU A 168 19.36 -2.15 -21.23
CA LEU A 168 20.43 -1.53 -20.43
C LEU A 168 21.81 -1.68 -21.07
N ALA A 169 22.15 -2.89 -21.53
CA ALA A 169 23.43 -3.15 -22.19
C ALA A 169 23.55 -2.34 -23.49
N GLU A 170 22.45 -2.17 -24.23
CA GLU A 170 22.38 -1.29 -25.39
C GLU A 170 22.61 0.18 -24.99
N LEU A 171 21.91 0.70 -23.98
CA LEU A 171 22.10 2.08 -23.49
C LEU A 171 23.55 2.34 -23.02
N ASP A 172 24.18 1.38 -22.36
CA ASP A 172 25.58 1.50 -21.94
C ASP A 172 26.53 1.55 -23.15
N GLN A 173 26.22 0.87 -24.26
CA GLN A 173 26.98 0.95 -25.52
C GLN A 173 26.80 2.30 -26.23
N HIS A 174 25.71 3.03 -26.02
CA HIS A 174 25.52 4.37 -26.60
C HIS A 174 26.35 5.45 -25.89
N GLY A 175 26.79 5.21 -24.66
CA GLY A 175 27.67 6.10 -23.89
C GLY A 175 28.96 6.51 -24.62
N PRO A 176 29.81 5.59 -25.09
CA PRO A 176 31.04 5.93 -25.82
C PRO A 176 30.76 6.65 -27.15
N ALA A 177 29.76 6.23 -27.92
CA ALA A 177 29.40 6.90 -29.18
C ALA A 177 28.92 8.35 -28.96
N LEU A 178 28.20 8.59 -27.86
CA LEU A 178 27.83 9.93 -27.43
C LEU A 178 29.06 10.75 -27.02
N ASN A 179 29.99 10.16 -26.25
CA ASN A 179 31.22 10.85 -25.86
C ASN A 179 32.04 11.24 -27.09
N ASP A 180 32.17 10.37 -28.10
CA ASP A 180 32.86 10.68 -29.35
C ASP A 180 32.16 11.83 -30.09
N SER A 181 30.82 11.83 -30.14
CA SER A 181 30.03 12.92 -30.71
C SER A 181 30.23 14.24 -29.96
N ILE A 182 30.30 14.22 -28.62
CA ILE A 182 30.58 15.40 -27.79
C ILE A 182 31.99 15.91 -28.04
N THR A 183 32.99 15.03 -28.06
CA THR A 183 34.39 15.44 -28.27
C THR A 183 34.60 16.07 -29.65
N THR A 184 34.01 15.52 -30.71
CA THR A 184 34.06 16.12 -32.05
C THR A 184 33.36 17.48 -32.10
N LEU A 185 32.24 17.62 -31.38
CA LEU A 185 31.52 18.89 -31.23
C LEU A 185 32.42 19.95 -30.56
N LEU A 186 33.00 19.62 -29.41
CA LEU A 186 33.87 20.52 -28.65
C LEU A 186 35.13 20.89 -29.45
N GLN A 187 35.73 19.94 -30.19
CA GLN A 187 36.84 20.24 -31.09
C GLN A 187 36.47 21.23 -32.21
N SER A 188 35.22 21.19 -32.70
CA SER A 188 34.74 22.17 -33.68
C SER A 188 34.55 23.55 -33.06
N ASP A 189 34.12 23.61 -31.80
CA ASP A 189 33.97 24.85 -31.04
C ASP A 189 35.33 25.47 -30.71
N ASP A 190 36.33 24.66 -30.33
CA ASP A 190 37.72 25.10 -30.11
C ASP A 190 38.34 25.68 -31.40
N LYS A 191 38.07 25.07 -32.56
CA LYS A 191 38.50 25.62 -33.85
C LYS A 191 37.87 27.00 -34.10
N LEU A 192 36.57 27.15 -33.81
CA LEU A 192 35.87 28.43 -33.93
C LEU A 192 36.46 29.47 -32.97
N LEU A 193 36.68 29.13 -31.70
CA LEU A 193 37.32 30.01 -30.72
C LEU A 193 38.72 30.42 -31.15
N SER A 194 39.52 29.51 -31.71
CA SER A 194 40.85 29.84 -32.25
C SER A 194 40.77 30.81 -33.43
N SER A 195 39.72 30.74 -34.26
CA SER A 195 39.50 31.68 -35.36
C SER A 195 39.03 33.05 -34.87
N LEU A 196 38.17 33.09 -33.84
CA LEU A 196 37.78 34.33 -33.16
C LEU A 196 38.97 35.00 -32.48
N GLN A 197 39.85 34.20 -31.87
CA GLN A 197 41.07 34.73 -31.26
C GLN A 197 41.95 35.41 -32.30
N LYS A 198 42.18 34.78 -33.47
CA LYS A 198 42.93 35.39 -34.59
C LYS A 198 42.30 36.70 -35.05
N LEU A 199 40.98 36.73 -35.22
CA LEU A 199 40.25 37.95 -35.57
C LEU A 199 40.40 39.04 -34.48
N GLY A 200 40.41 38.64 -33.21
CA GLY A 200 40.69 39.54 -32.09
C GLY A 200 42.10 40.16 -32.16
N TRP A 201 43.13 39.36 -32.49
CA TRP A 201 44.48 39.88 -32.72
C TRP A 201 44.56 40.85 -33.91
N GLU A 202 43.80 40.59 -34.98
CA GLU A 202 43.70 41.50 -36.13
C GLU A 202 43.01 42.83 -35.77
N LEU A 203 42.07 42.81 -34.81
CA LEU A 203 41.38 44.01 -34.33
C LEU A 203 42.18 44.83 -33.32
N ASP A 204 43.01 44.18 -32.50
CA ASP A 204 43.78 44.82 -31.43
C ASP A 204 45.03 45.54 -31.94
N GLN A 205 45.43 45.31 -33.20
CA GLN A 205 46.48 46.11 -33.82
C GLN A 205 45.91 47.50 -34.16
N PRO A 206 46.31 48.58 -33.46
CA PRO A 206 46.00 49.93 -33.93
C PRO A 206 46.60 50.07 -35.32
N ASP A 207 45.89 50.74 -36.24
CA ASP A 207 46.41 51.11 -37.56
C ASP A 207 47.66 52.00 -37.35
N SER A 208 48.83 51.36 -37.18
CA SER A 208 50.14 51.99 -36.96
C SER A 208 50.43 52.98 -38.08
N ASP A 209 49.93 52.68 -39.27
CA ASP A 209 50.02 53.54 -40.45
C ASP A 209 49.25 54.86 -40.29
N GLU A 210 48.12 54.88 -39.57
CA GLU A 210 47.32 56.10 -39.35
C GLU A 210 47.96 57.03 -38.32
N THR A 211 48.47 56.48 -37.21
CA THR A 211 49.19 57.27 -36.19
C THR A 211 50.48 57.86 -36.76
N GLN A 212 51.24 57.07 -37.52
CA GLN A 212 52.45 57.53 -38.18
C GLN A 212 52.14 58.54 -39.29
N ALA A 213 51.02 58.41 -40.02
CA ALA A 213 50.59 59.36 -41.03
C ALA A 213 50.21 60.73 -40.41
N ILE A 214 49.54 60.75 -39.25
CA ILE A 214 49.20 61.99 -38.53
C ILE A 214 50.47 62.73 -38.10
N GLU A 215 51.47 62.00 -37.59
CA GLU A 215 52.73 62.61 -37.14
C GLU A 215 53.55 63.16 -38.32
N LYS A 216 53.65 62.41 -39.42
CA LYS A 216 54.27 62.87 -40.67
C LYS A 216 53.54 64.07 -41.29
N LEU A 217 52.22 64.13 -41.19
CA LEU A 217 51.41 65.27 -41.65
C LEU A 217 51.71 66.53 -40.82
N ARG A 218 51.76 66.41 -39.49
CA ARG A 218 52.12 67.53 -38.61
C ARG A 218 53.53 68.03 -38.87
N GLU A 219 54.48 67.12 -39.08
CA GLU A 219 55.86 67.47 -39.41
C GLU A 219 55.96 68.20 -40.76
N THR A 220 55.25 67.72 -41.80
CA THR A 220 55.26 68.37 -43.12
C THR A 220 54.56 69.74 -43.10
N CYS A 221 53.45 69.89 -42.38
CA CYS A 221 52.80 71.19 -42.15
C CYS A 221 53.73 72.17 -41.42
N MET A 222 54.43 71.73 -40.37
CA MET A 222 55.40 72.57 -39.66
C MET A 222 56.55 73.02 -40.57
N ARG A 223 57.06 72.11 -41.40
CA ARG A 223 58.08 72.42 -42.40
C ARG A 223 57.56 73.42 -43.43
N LEU A 224 56.32 73.25 -43.89
CA LEU A 224 55.67 74.18 -44.80
C LEU A 224 55.55 75.57 -44.17
N ILE A 225 55.10 75.69 -42.92
CA ILE A 225 55.01 76.96 -42.17
C ILE A 225 56.36 77.65 -42.12
N LYS A 226 57.43 76.91 -41.78
CA LYS A 226 58.78 77.47 -41.76
C LYS A 226 59.19 78.02 -43.13
N THR A 227 59.00 77.24 -44.19
CA THR A 227 59.37 77.67 -45.55
C THR A 227 58.54 78.84 -46.07
N THR A 228 57.24 78.92 -45.75
CA THR A 228 56.39 80.05 -46.17
C THR A 228 56.76 81.31 -45.42
N VAL A 229 57.03 81.25 -44.11
CA VAL A 229 57.51 82.39 -43.33
C VAL A 229 58.85 82.88 -43.89
N GLU A 230 59.80 82.00 -44.14
CA GLU A 230 61.09 82.35 -44.75
C GLU A 230 60.91 82.96 -46.16
N THR A 231 59.99 82.42 -46.97
CA THR A 231 59.70 82.94 -48.31
C THR A 231 59.04 84.32 -48.28
N VAL A 232 58.09 84.54 -47.37
CA VAL A 232 57.42 85.84 -47.24
C VAL A 232 58.39 86.89 -46.70
N ARG A 233 59.24 86.54 -45.73
CA ARG A 233 60.31 87.43 -45.23
C ARG A 233 61.27 87.83 -46.34
N THR A 234 61.81 86.86 -47.07
CA THR A 234 62.74 87.14 -48.18
C THR A 234 62.08 87.95 -49.29
N LYS A 235 60.80 87.72 -49.62
CA LYS A 235 60.06 88.56 -50.56
C LYS A 235 59.88 89.99 -50.05
N LEU A 236 59.56 90.17 -48.77
CA LEU A 236 59.44 91.50 -48.15
C LEU A 236 60.78 92.25 -48.22
N ASP A 237 61.88 91.59 -47.84
CA ASP A 237 63.24 92.13 -47.93
C ASP A 237 63.58 92.53 -49.37
N THR A 238 63.21 91.69 -50.34
CA THR A 238 63.46 91.94 -51.77
C THR A 238 62.69 93.17 -52.26
N ILE A 239 61.39 93.27 -51.94
CA ILE A 239 60.55 94.42 -52.33
C ILE A 239 61.04 95.69 -51.63
N TYR A 240 61.43 95.61 -50.35
CA TYR A 240 62.00 96.74 -49.62
C TYR A 240 63.29 97.25 -50.28
N LEU A 241 64.23 96.36 -50.61
CA LEU A 241 65.46 96.73 -51.30
C LEU A 241 65.20 97.21 -52.74
N GLU A 242 64.24 96.62 -53.45
CA GLU A 242 63.87 97.03 -54.81
C GLU A 242 63.23 98.44 -54.82
N THR A 243 62.33 98.73 -53.88
CA THR A 243 61.72 100.06 -53.71
C THR A 243 62.73 101.12 -53.32
N LEU A 244 63.70 100.81 -52.45
CA LEU A 244 64.83 101.70 -52.16
C LEU A 244 65.67 101.95 -53.42
N SER A 245 66.05 100.90 -54.14
CA SER A 245 66.89 101.01 -55.33
C SER A 245 66.21 101.74 -56.51
N THR A 246 64.88 101.68 -56.59
CA THR A 246 64.09 102.39 -57.62
C THR A 246 63.88 103.85 -57.23
N ALA A 247 63.66 104.15 -55.94
CA ALA A 247 63.61 105.50 -55.42
C ALA A 247 64.94 106.25 -55.61
N GLU A 248 66.07 105.58 -55.39
CA GLU A 248 67.42 106.12 -55.67
C GLU A 248 67.62 106.38 -57.18
N ARG A 249 67.22 105.44 -58.05
CA ARG A 249 67.38 105.57 -59.50
C ARG A 249 66.49 106.65 -60.14
N CYS A 250 65.31 106.91 -59.58
CA CYS A 250 64.37 107.92 -60.10
C CYS A 250 64.64 109.35 -59.60
N GLY A 251 65.56 109.57 -58.66
CA GLY A 251 65.94 110.91 -58.16
C GLY A 251 64.80 111.68 -57.47
N THR A 252 63.69 111.02 -57.15
CA THR A 252 62.48 111.59 -56.52
C THR A 252 62.49 111.53 -54.99
N ALA A 253 63.62 111.15 -54.38
CA ALA A 253 63.77 111.04 -52.93
C ALA A 253 63.77 112.43 -52.27
N LYS A 254 62.64 112.84 -51.69
CA LYS A 254 62.61 113.91 -50.69
C LYS A 254 63.27 113.40 -49.40
N PRO A 255 64.01 114.23 -48.63
CA PRO A 255 64.54 113.80 -47.35
C PRO A 255 63.36 113.48 -46.42
N ALA A 256 63.17 112.19 -46.13
CA ALA A 256 62.14 111.75 -45.21
C ALA A 256 62.46 112.26 -43.80
N THR A 257 61.43 112.73 -43.08
CA THR A 257 61.57 113.19 -41.70
C THR A 257 61.88 112.00 -40.79
N SER A 258 62.70 112.17 -39.77
CA SER A 258 63.08 111.08 -38.84
C SER A 258 61.87 110.34 -38.24
N ASP A 259 60.73 111.00 -38.08
CA ASP A 259 59.51 110.39 -37.54
C ASP A 259 58.82 109.45 -38.54
N GLN A 260 58.94 109.72 -39.84
CA GLN A 260 58.37 108.86 -40.89
C GLN A 260 59.16 107.55 -41.04
N VAL A 261 60.48 107.60 -40.85
CA VAL A 261 61.34 106.42 -40.87
C VAL A 261 61.05 105.52 -39.66
N LYS A 262 60.85 106.11 -38.47
CA LYS A 262 60.50 105.34 -37.26
C LYS A 262 59.11 104.70 -37.36
N ALA A 263 58.12 105.44 -37.85
CA ALA A 263 56.78 104.91 -38.08
C ALA A 263 56.80 103.73 -39.07
N LEU A 264 57.54 103.85 -40.18
CA LEU A 264 57.69 102.77 -41.15
C LEU A 264 58.43 101.56 -40.57
N GLN A 265 59.45 101.78 -39.73
CA GLN A 265 60.17 100.71 -39.05
C GLN A 265 59.25 99.94 -38.09
N GLU A 266 58.45 100.64 -37.29
CA GLU A 266 57.47 100.03 -36.38
C GLU A 266 56.41 99.23 -37.15
N GLU A 267 55.92 99.75 -38.29
CA GLU A 267 54.98 99.04 -39.16
C GLU A 267 55.59 97.76 -39.76
N VAL A 268 56.86 97.82 -40.20
CA VAL A 268 57.57 96.67 -40.74
C VAL A 268 57.88 95.62 -39.66
N GLU A 269 58.28 96.04 -38.46
CA GLU A 269 58.49 95.15 -37.31
C GLU A 269 57.18 94.49 -36.86
N SER A 270 56.06 95.23 -36.87
CA SER A 270 54.71 94.68 -36.66
C SER A 270 54.39 93.63 -37.70
N LEU A 271 54.63 93.93 -38.98
CA LEU A 271 54.39 93.00 -40.08
C LEU A 271 55.20 91.70 -39.92
N TYR A 272 56.49 91.78 -39.56
CA TYR A 272 57.31 90.58 -39.32
C TYR A 272 56.81 89.70 -38.16
N SER A 273 56.20 90.32 -37.15
CA SER A 273 55.59 89.61 -36.02
C SER A 273 54.30 88.87 -36.41
N GLU A 274 53.55 89.41 -37.37
CA GLU A 274 52.29 88.85 -37.84
C GLU A 274 52.46 87.75 -38.90
N ILE A 275 53.57 87.73 -39.65
CA ILE A 275 53.82 86.72 -40.71
C ILE A 275 53.72 85.28 -40.18
N LEU A 276 54.28 84.99 -38.99
CA LEU A 276 54.28 83.63 -38.44
C LEU A 276 52.87 83.17 -38.01
N PRO A 277 52.12 83.91 -37.17
CA PRO A 277 50.74 83.57 -36.82
C PRO A 277 49.82 83.41 -38.04
N VAL A 278 49.94 84.30 -39.04
CA VAL A 278 49.12 84.25 -40.25
C VAL A 278 49.49 83.04 -41.13
N ALA A 279 50.78 82.74 -41.30
CA ALA A 279 51.22 81.57 -42.05
C ALA A 279 50.79 80.26 -41.36
N GLN A 280 50.89 80.20 -40.03
CA GLN A 280 50.40 79.07 -39.24
C GLN A 280 48.89 78.88 -39.44
N MET A 281 48.09 79.93 -39.23
CA MET A 281 46.63 79.86 -39.40
C MET A 281 46.23 79.48 -40.84
N SER A 282 46.90 80.02 -41.85
CA SER A 282 46.63 79.72 -43.25
C SER A 282 46.92 78.26 -43.59
N ILE A 283 48.05 77.72 -43.13
CA ILE A 283 48.44 76.33 -43.42
C ILE A 283 47.59 75.35 -42.60
N ASP A 284 47.28 75.69 -41.36
CA ASP A 284 46.41 74.89 -40.52
C ASP A 284 45.01 74.77 -41.16
N GLN A 285 44.44 75.88 -41.67
CA GLN A 285 43.14 75.87 -42.35
C GLN A 285 43.15 75.21 -43.73
N GLN A 286 44.19 75.44 -44.55
CA GLN A 286 44.23 74.91 -45.92
C GLN A 286 44.65 73.43 -46.00
N HIS A 287 45.49 72.97 -45.09
CA HIS A 287 46.14 71.66 -45.22
C HIS A 287 45.96 70.76 -44.00
N LEU A 288 46.15 71.26 -42.77
CA LEU A 288 46.10 70.42 -41.58
C LEU A 288 44.68 69.96 -41.25
N GLU A 289 43.74 70.90 -41.14
CA GLU A 289 42.36 70.62 -40.74
C GLU A 289 41.61 69.72 -41.76
N PRO A 290 41.71 69.95 -43.10
CA PRO A 290 41.09 69.06 -44.08
C PRO A 290 41.70 67.65 -44.08
N ALA A 291 43.02 67.53 -43.89
CA ALA A 291 43.69 66.24 -43.84
C ALA A 291 43.34 65.47 -42.56
N LEU A 292 43.22 66.15 -41.41
CA LEU A 292 42.71 65.55 -40.17
C LEU A 292 41.26 65.06 -40.31
N LYS A 293 40.39 65.82 -40.99
CA LYS A 293 39.01 65.40 -41.29
C LYS A 293 38.96 64.19 -42.24
N ALA A 294 39.85 64.12 -43.23
CA ALA A 294 39.94 62.96 -44.11
C ALA A 294 40.46 61.71 -43.36
N LEU A 295 41.39 61.89 -42.42
CA LEU A 295 41.87 60.84 -41.52
C LEU A 295 40.77 60.37 -40.56
N SER A 296 39.99 61.27 -39.96
CA SER A 296 38.88 60.87 -39.07
C SER A 296 37.81 60.07 -39.81
N LEU A 297 37.49 60.43 -41.06
CA LEU A 297 36.57 59.64 -41.89
C LEU A 297 37.10 58.24 -42.21
N ARG A 298 38.42 58.07 -42.31
CA ARG A 298 39.04 56.73 -42.44
C ARG A 298 38.97 55.96 -41.13
N THR A 299 39.19 56.62 -39.99
CA THR A 299 39.00 56.02 -38.67
C THR A 299 37.53 55.63 -38.44
N ASP A 300 36.55 56.37 -38.96
CA ASP A 300 35.14 55.97 -38.93
C ASP A 300 34.89 54.69 -39.77
N GLN A 301 35.61 54.49 -40.86
CA GLN A 301 35.56 53.26 -41.64
C GLN A 301 36.26 52.08 -40.95
N SER A 302 37.41 52.31 -40.28
CA SER A 302 38.08 51.27 -39.51
C SER A 302 37.26 50.87 -38.27
N THR A 303 36.65 51.83 -37.58
CA THR A 303 35.67 51.55 -36.50
C THR A 303 34.41 50.85 -37.02
N GLY A 304 33.97 51.10 -38.26
CA GLY A 304 32.95 50.30 -38.93
C GLY A 304 33.35 48.83 -39.11
N LYS A 305 34.62 48.56 -39.48
CA LYS A 305 35.16 47.19 -39.57
C LYS A 305 35.31 46.53 -38.21
N THR A 306 35.71 47.27 -37.18
CA THR A 306 35.81 46.71 -35.82
C THR A 306 34.45 46.42 -35.22
N THR A 307 33.45 47.29 -35.41
CA THR A 307 32.07 47.07 -34.95
C THR A 307 31.44 45.86 -35.62
N THR A 308 31.57 45.73 -36.95
CA THR A 308 31.09 44.54 -37.68
C THR A 308 31.80 43.24 -37.26
N SER A 309 33.10 43.30 -37.01
CA SER A 309 33.86 42.15 -36.49
C SER A 309 33.45 41.80 -35.06
N LEU A 310 33.20 42.80 -34.20
CA LEU A 310 32.69 42.60 -32.84
C LEU A 310 31.28 42.01 -32.83
N THR A 311 30.39 42.45 -33.73
CA THR A 311 29.07 41.85 -33.87
C THR A 311 29.17 40.39 -34.29
N TYR A 312 30.08 40.06 -35.22
CA TYR A 312 30.34 38.68 -35.61
C TYR A 312 30.88 37.84 -34.43
N ILE A 313 31.85 38.35 -33.67
CA ILE A 313 32.37 37.69 -32.47
C ILE A 313 31.24 37.42 -31.47
N ASN A 314 30.39 38.42 -31.21
CA ASN A 314 29.27 38.29 -30.29
C ASN A 314 28.25 37.24 -30.76
N GLU A 315 27.88 37.25 -32.04
CA GLU A 315 26.98 36.24 -32.63
C GLU A 315 27.56 34.82 -32.51
N CYS A 316 28.86 34.65 -32.78
CA CYS A 316 29.54 33.37 -32.60
C CYS A 316 29.55 32.92 -31.13
N LEU A 317 29.79 33.83 -30.18
CA LEU A 317 29.76 33.51 -28.75
C LEU A 317 28.34 33.12 -28.30
N ILE A 318 27.31 33.83 -28.75
CA ILE A 318 25.91 33.47 -28.50
C ILE A 318 25.60 32.08 -29.06
N TYR A 319 26.06 31.80 -30.29
CA TYR A 319 25.91 30.48 -30.91
C TYR A 319 26.58 29.36 -30.11
N LEU A 320 27.82 29.58 -29.64
CA LEU A 320 28.53 28.62 -28.81
C LEU A 320 27.81 28.35 -27.48
N VAL A 321 27.29 29.40 -26.82
CA VAL A 321 26.52 29.26 -25.57
C VAL A 321 25.21 28.50 -25.80
N ASP A 322 24.45 28.83 -26.85
CA ASP A 322 23.20 28.11 -27.17
C ASP A 322 23.47 26.64 -27.48
N ARG A 323 24.50 26.35 -28.28
CA ARG A 323 24.92 24.98 -28.59
C ARG A 323 25.36 24.21 -27.35
N MET A 324 26.14 24.83 -26.45
CA MET A 324 26.58 24.22 -25.20
C MET A 324 25.39 23.93 -24.27
N ASN A 325 24.40 24.83 -24.20
CA ASN A 325 23.17 24.60 -23.44
C ASN A 325 22.34 23.42 -24.01
N ARG A 326 22.22 23.33 -25.34
CA ARG A 326 21.57 22.17 -25.99
C ARG A 326 22.30 20.86 -25.73
N LEU A 327 23.63 20.89 -25.83
CA LEU A 327 24.46 19.72 -25.52
C LEU A 327 24.29 19.30 -24.06
N HIS A 328 24.30 20.25 -23.14
CA HIS A 328 24.08 20.00 -21.72
C HIS A 328 22.71 19.35 -21.47
N ALA A 329 21.64 19.91 -22.04
CA ALA A 329 20.29 19.35 -21.92
C ALA A 329 20.21 17.92 -22.50
N TYR A 330 20.87 17.67 -23.64
CA TYR A 330 20.94 16.34 -24.25
C TYR A 330 21.66 15.33 -23.35
N VAL A 331 22.83 15.70 -22.81
CA VAL A 331 23.61 14.84 -21.90
C VAL A 331 22.85 14.59 -20.59
N GLN A 332 22.20 15.61 -20.04
CA GLN A 332 21.38 15.47 -18.83
C GLN A 332 20.20 14.54 -19.07
N SER A 333 19.51 14.67 -20.21
CA SER A 333 18.43 13.77 -20.61
C SER A 333 18.95 12.34 -20.73
N HIS A 334 20.06 12.11 -21.44
CA HIS A 334 20.67 10.78 -21.58
C HIS A 334 21.03 10.17 -20.23
N ARG A 335 21.69 10.94 -19.35
CA ARG A 335 22.06 10.49 -18.00
C ARG A 335 20.84 10.17 -17.14
N SER A 336 19.77 10.95 -17.26
CA SER A 336 18.52 10.68 -16.54
C SER A 336 17.83 9.41 -17.03
N HIS A 337 17.81 9.16 -18.34
CA HIS A 337 17.30 7.92 -18.94
C HIS A 337 18.12 6.70 -18.47
N GLN A 338 19.46 6.80 -18.48
CA GLN A 338 20.34 5.74 -17.99
C GLN A 338 20.12 5.45 -16.49
N ALA A 339 19.96 6.49 -15.67
CA ALA A 339 19.68 6.32 -14.24
C ALA A 339 18.31 5.68 -13.99
N ALA A 340 17.27 6.10 -14.75
CA ALA A 340 15.93 5.54 -14.64
C ALA A 340 15.87 4.08 -15.08
N SER A 341 16.50 3.73 -16.21
CA SER A 341 16.56 2.34 -16.69
C SER A 341 17.35 1.46 -15.73
N ALA A 342 18.45 1.96 -15.16
CA ALA A 342 19.22 1.22 -14.15
C ALA A 342 18.40 0.97 -12.87
N ALA A 343 17.66 1.98 -12.40
CA ALA A 343 16.79 1.84 -11.23
C ALA A 343 15.65 0.83 -11.49
N ILE A 344 15.00 0.89 -12.66
CA ILE A 344 13.97 -0.07 -13.06
C ILE A 344 14.55 -1.49 -13.09
N ALA A 345 15.76 -1.68 -13.60
CA ALA A 345 16.37 -3.00 -13.64
C ALA A 345 16.75 -3.52 -12.24
N VAL A 346 17.19 -2.65 -11.33
CA VAL A 346 17.43 -3.03 -9.93
C VAL A 346 16.12 -3.47 -9.27
N ILE A 347 15.04 -2.71 -9.46
CA ILE A 347 13.71 -3.06 -8.92
C ILE A 347 13.23 -4.37 -9.55
N ALA A 348 13.33 -4.54 -10.87
CA ALA A 348 12.94 -5.77 -11.55
C ALA A 348 13.73 -6.99 -11.04
N LYS A 349 15.03 -6.85 -10.80
CA LYS A 349 15.87 -7.91 -10.21
C LYS A 349 15.48 -8.20 -8.76
N ALA A 350 15.15 -7.18 -7.97
CA ALA A 350 14.70 -7.34 -6.59
C ALA A 350 13.35 -8.06 -6.51
N GLU A 351 12.40 -7.71 -7.39
CA GLU A 351 11.08 -8.37 -7.49
C GLU A 351 11.20 -9.83 -7.96
N ILE A 352 12.16 -10.14 -8.84
CA ILE A 352 12.43 -11.54 -9.23
C ILE A 352 13.08 -12.33 -8.10
N ALA A 353 13.96 -11.69 -7.32
CA ALA A 353 14.63 -12.31 -6.18
C ALA A 353 13.71 -12.47 -4.96
N ALA A 354 12.63 -11.69 -4.88
CA ALA A 354 11.62 -11.83 -3.86
C ALA A 354 10.82 -13.12 -4.07
N GLU A 355 11.27 -14.22 -3.45
CA GLU A 355 10.48 -15.43 -3.35
C GLU A 355 9.15 -15.12 -2.68
N ILE A 356 8.05 -15.30 -3.42
CA ILE A 356 6.70 -15.25 -2.88
C ILE A 356 6.58 -16.41 -1.90
N LEU A 357 6.80 -16.14 -0.61
CA LEU A 357 6.51 -17.11 0.44
C LEU A 357 5.08 -17.62 0.23
N PRO A 358 4.86 -18.94 0.13
CA PRO A 358 3.52 -19.48 -0.04
C PRO A 358 2.71 -19.09 1.19
N LYS A 359 1.81 -18.11 1.04
CA LYS A 359 0.81 -17.80 2.06
C LYS A 359 0.08 -19.10 2.35
N LYS A 360 0.19 -19.58 3.60
CA LYS A 360 -0.59 -20.70 4.16
C LYS A 360 -2.02 -20.58 3.63
N PRO A 361 -2.64 -21.67 3.15
CA PRO A 361 -4.01 -21.62 2.66
C PRO A 361 -4.89 -21.10 3.80
N ARG A 362 -5.34 -19.84 3.69
CA ARG A 362 -6.43 -19.32 4.51
C ARG A 362 -7.61 -20.25 4.23
N GLN A 363 -8.01 -21.02 5.24
CA GLN A 363 -9.31 -21.68 5.25
C GLN A 363 -10.34 -20.57 5.10
N VAL A 364 -10.85 -20.42 3.88
CA VAL A 364 -11.98 -19.55 3.62
C VAL A 364 -13.19 -20.24 4.25
N PRO A 365 -13.89 -19.64 5.23
CA PRO A 365 -15.14 -20.19 5.71
C PRO A 365 -16.10 -20.23 4.52
N ALA A 366 -16.71 -21.39 4.29
CA ALA A 366 -17.68 -21.60 3.23
C ALA A 366 -18.81 -20.56 3.37
N SER A 367 -18.80 -19.55 2.49
CA SER A 367 -19.93 -18.63 2.36
C SER A 367 -21.11 -19.36 1.69
N PRO A 368 -22.36 -19.04 2.06
CA PRO A 368 -23.52 -19.76 1.59
C PRO A 368 -23.75 -19.52 0.10
N ALA A 369 -24.30 -20.54 -0.56
CA ALA A 369 -24.65 -20.54 -1.96
C ALA A 369 -25.49 -19.29 -2.33
N ARG A 370 -24.90 -18.40 -3.13
CA ARG A 370 -25.57 -17.23 -3.66
C ARG A 370 -26.48 -17.69 -4.81
N THR A 371 -27.78 -17.47 -4.65
CA THR A 371 -28.82 -17.68 -5.64
C THR A 371 -28.46 -16.94 -6.93
N ARG A 372 -28.45 -17.66 -8.05
CA ARG A 372 -28.26 -17.09 -9.40
C ARG A 372 -29.39 -16.11 -9.72
N SER A 373 -29.08 -14.82 -9.83
CA SER A 373 -29.90 -13.86 -10.55
C SER A 373 -29.35 -13.71 -11.97
N ASN A 374 -30.08 -14.24 -12.94
CA ASN A 374 -29.86 -14.00 -14.35
C ASN A 374 -30.09 -12.52 -14.66
N THR A 375 -29.02 -11.80 -15.01
CA THR A 375 -29.12 -10.56 -15.78
C THR A 375 -28.21 -10.68 -16.99
N SER A 376 -28.84 -11.06 -18.10
CA SER A 376 -28.60 -10.60 -19.47
C SER A 376 -27.20 -10.08 -19.79
N GLU A 377 -26.50 -10.87 -20.61
CA GLU A 377 -25.42 -10.42 -21.46
C GLU A 377 -25.71 -9.08 -22.13
N LEU A 378 -24.86 -8.09 -21.90
CA LEU A 378 -24.66 -7.00 -22.84
C LEU A 378 -23.24 -7.14 -23.39
N ARG A 379 -23.18 -7.82 -24.54
CA ARG A 379 -22.04 -7.85 -25.44
C ARG A 379 -21.48 -6.44 -25.64
N ARG A 380 -20.29 -6.14 -25.10
CA ARG A 380 -19.45 -5.07 -25.66
C ARG A 380 -18.44 -5.66 -26.64
N ARG A 381 -18.91 -5.63 -27.87
CA ARG A 381 -18.23 -5.73 -29.15
C ARG A 381 -16.85 -5.07 -29.12
N ARG A 382 -15.83 -5.90 -29.32
CA ARG A 382 -14.53 -5.56 -29.90
C ARG A 382 -14.72 -4.54 -31.03
N ARG A 383 -14.20 -3.32 -30.87
CA ARG A 383 -13.96 -2.38 -31.97
C ARG A 383 -12.48 -2.01 -31.95
N SER A 384 -11.75 -2.65 -32.84
CA SER A 384 -10.57 -2.10 -33.48
C SER A 384 -10.97 -0.88 -34.33
N SER A 385 -10.01 0.04 -34.52
CA SER A 385 -9.97 1.22 -35.40
C SER A 385 -10.62 2.51 -34.90
N GLY A 386 -9.76 3.50 -34.62
CA GLY A 386 -10.10 4.91 -34.44
C GLY A 386 -9.10 5.59 -33.50
N PHE A 387 -7.94 5.99 -34.04
CA PHE A 387 -6.98 6.85 -33.35
C PHE A 387 -7.67 8.19 -33.04
N ARG A 388 -8.20 8.33 -31.83
CA ARG A 388 -8.41 9.61 -31.16
C ARG A 388 -7.44 9.61 -30.00
N GLU A 389 -6.60 10.64 -29.92
CA GLU A 389 -5.86 10.96 -28.70
C GLU A 389 -6.90 11.34 -27.64
N ASP A 390 -7.45 10.35 -26.95
CA ASP A 390 -8.18 10.57 -25.71
C ASP A 390 -7.16 11.14 -24.71
N THR A 391 -7.51 12.25 -24.07
CA THR A 391 -6.59 12.89 -23.12
C THR A 391 -6.29 11.91 -21.98
N PRO A 392 -5.06 11.84 -21.45
CA PRO A 392 -4.68 10.83 -20.44
C PRO A 392 -5.59 10.84 -19.20
N MET A 393 -6.23 11.98 -18.92
CA MET A 393 -7.24 12.12 -17.88
C MET A 393 -8.52 11.30 -18.19
N GLU A 394 -9.00 11.32 -19.42
CA GLU A 394 -10.18 10.56 -19.86
C GLU A 394 -9.93 9.05 -19.83
N THR A 395 -8.71 8.60 -20.19
CA THR A 395 -8.31 7.20 -20.06
C THR A 395 -8.30 6.73 -18.60
N LEU A 396 -7.75 7.55 -17.68
CA LEU A 396 -7.75 7.25 -16.25
C LEU A 396 -9.17 7.22 -15.66
N LEU A 397 -10.03 8.13 -16.08
CA LEU A 397 -11.43 8.17 -15.64
C LEU A 397 -12.23 6.97 -16.19
N GLN A 398 -11.91 6.52 -17.40
CA GLN A 398 -12.52 5.33 -18.00
C GLN A 398 -12.06 4.04 -17.32
N ASP A 399 -10.77 3.93 -16.96
CA ASP A 399 -10.23 2.82 -16.18
C ASP A 399 -10.80 2.77 -14.75
N LEU A 400 -11.10 3.94 -14.17
CA LEU A 400 -11.79 4.07 -12.88
C LEU A 400 -13.32 3.91 -12.99
N ALA A 401 -13.85 3.64 -14.19
CA ALA A 401 -15.28 3.53 -14.50
C ALA A 401 -16.12 4.76 -14.09
N VAL A 402 -15.50 5.96 -14.11
CA VAL A 402 -16.16 7.24 -13.81
C VAL A 402 -16.44 7.96 -15.12
N THR A 403 -17.72 8.08 -15.49
CA THR A 403 -18.15 8.89 -16.63
C THR A 403 -18.49 10.30 -16.18
N LEU A 404 -17.77 11.32 -16.67
CA LEU A 404 -18.17 12.70 -16.44
C LEU A 404 -19.45 13.04 -17.22
N PRO A 405 -20.36 13.82 -16.63
CA PRO A 405 -21.52 14.35 -17.35
C PRO A 405 -21.08 15.24 -18.53
N PRO A 406 -21.80 15.20 -19.68
CA PRO A 406 -21.46 15.97 -20.87
C PRO A 406 -21.55 17.50 -20.67
N ASP A 407 -22.13 17.97 -19.56
CA ASP A 407 -22.32 19.39 -19.26
C ASP A 407 -21.11 20.04 -18.58
N CYS A 408 -20.12 19.27 -18.13
CA CYS A 408 -18.93 19.78 -17.44
C CYS A 408 -17.88 20.29 -18.44
N THR A 409 -18.14 21.46 -19.05
CA THR A 409 -17.23 22.11 -20.02
C THR A 409 -16.09 22.91 -19.36
N LYS A 410 -16.22 23.26 -18.07
CA LYS A 410 -15.21 24.00 -17.30
C LYS A 410 -14.50 23.09 -16.30
N LEU A 411 -13.19 23.28 -16.15
CA LEU A 411 -12.34 22.52 -15.22
C LEU A 411 -12.85 22.55 -13.76
N LYS A 412 -13.45 23.66 -13.31
CA LYS A 412 -13.99 23.77 -11.94
C LYS A 412 -15.19 22.84 -11.72
N ASP A 413 -16.10 22.77 -12.68
CA ASP A 413 -17.30 21.92 -12.59
C ASP A 413 -16.92 20.42 -12.63
N GLN A 414 -15.83 20.08 -13.32
CA GLN A 414 -15.26 18.72 -13.34
C GLN A 414 -14.63 18.36 -11.99
N ILE A 415 -13.87 19.28 -11.38
CA ILE A 415 -13.25 19.07 -10.06
C ILE A 415 -14.34 18.91 -8.99
N ASP A 416 -15.34 19.79 -8.95
CA ASP A 416 -16.42 19.73 -7.97
C ASP A 416 -17.22 18.42 -8.06
N PHE A 417 -17.43 17.91 -9.29
CA PHE A 417 -18.06 16.61 -9.52
C PHE A 417 -17.20 15.44 -9.03
N LEU A 418 -15.90 15.45 -9.33
CA LEU A 418 -14.97 14.41 -8.88
C LEU A 418 -14.78 14.43 -7.36
N GLU A 419 -14.73 15.61 -6.74
CA GLU A 419 -14.72 15.76 -5.28
C GLU A 419 -16.01 15.23 -4.66
N GLY A 420 -17.17 15.51 -5.27
CA GLY A 420 -18.45 14.93 -4.85
C GLY A 420 -18.47 13.41 -4.95
N LEU A 421 -17.90 12.85 -6.02
CA LEU A 421 -17.84 11.41 -6.24
C LEU A 421 -16.85 10.72 -5.27
N LEU A 422 -15.71 11.34 -5.00
CA LEU A 422 -14.76 10.89 -3.98
C LEU A 422 -15.37 10.96 -2.57
N ALA A 423 -16.06 12.04 -2.23
CA ALA A 423 -16.77 12.16 -0.96
C ALA A 423 -17.87 11.10 -0.83
N GLN A 424 -18.61 10.81 -1.91
CA GLN A 424 -19.61 9.75 -1.93
C GLN A 424 -18.97 8.36 -1.81
N GLY A 425 -17.83 8.13 -2.49
CA GLY A 425 -17.02 6.91 -2.39
C GLY A 425 -16.55 6.67 -0.96
N ASN A 426 -15.93 7.68 -0.34
CA ASN A 426 -15.48 7.63 1.05
C ASN A 426 -16.64 7.37 2.03
N ARG A 427 -17.79 8.01 1.84
CA ARG A 427 -18.99 7.74 2.65
C ARG A 427 -19.48 6.29 2.49
N LYS A 428 -19.48 5.74 1.27
CA LYS A 428 -19.86 4.35 1.01
C LYS A 428 -18.85 3.38 1.63
N CYS A 429 -17.54 3.62 1.47
CA CYS A 429 -16.49 2.80 2.08
C CYS A 429 -16.59 2.82 3.61
N ASN A 430 -16.75 3.98 4.22
CA ASN A 430 -16.95 4.11 5.67
C ASN A 430 -18.25 3.44 6.11
N GLY A 431 -19.33 3.54 5.33
CA GLY A 431 -20.59 2.85 5.60
C GLY A 431 -20.45 1.32 5.57
N VAL A 432 -19.75 0.79 4.57
CA VAL A 432 -19.47 -0.65 4.46
C VAL A 432 -18.54 -1.12 5.56
N ALA A 433 -17.50 -0.36 5.90
CA ALA A 433 -16.59 -0.68 6.99
C ALA A 433 -17.32 -0.70 8.34
N LYS A 434 -18.18 0.30 8.59
CA LYS A 434 -19.01 0.35 9.79
C LYS A 434 -20.01 -0.79 9.84
N GLY A 435 -20.69 -1.10 8.73
CA GLY A 435 -21.62 -2.23 8.65
C GLY A 435 -20.95 -3.58 8.84
N ALA A 436 -19.73 -3.75 8.31
CA ALA A 436 -18.92 -4.96 8.53
C ALA A 436 -18.49 -5.09 10.00
N GLN A 437 -18.07 -3.98 10.64
CA GLN A 437 -17.72 -3.94 12.05
C GLN A 437 -18.92 -4.25 12.95
N GLU A 438 -20.06 -3.59 12.72
CA GLU A 438 -21.30 -3.83 13.46
C GLU A 438 -21.79 -5.28 13.28
N GLY A 439 -21.69 -5.81 12.06
CA GLY A 439 -22.03 -7.21 11.76
C GLY A 439 -21.10 -8.21 12.47
N PHE A 440 -19.80 -7.93 12.49
CA PHE A 440 -18.82 -8.73 13.23
C PHE A 440 -19.09 -8.68 14.74
N GLU A 441 -19.28 -7.49 15.30
CA GLU A 441 -19.57 -7.33 16.73
C GLU A 441 -20.87 -8.03 17.13
N SER A 442 -21.93 -7.91 16.31
CA SER A 442 -23.20 -8.59 16.56
C SER A 442 -23.05 -10.11 16.55
N THR A 443 -22.35 -10.65 15.55
CA THR A 443 -22.12 -12.08 15.42
C THR A 443 -21.21 -12.62 16.53
N ALA A 444 -20.17 -11.86 16.88
CA ALA A 444 -19.27 -12.21 17.98
C ALA A 444 -20.00 -12.19 19.33
N ARG A 445 -20.86 -11.19 19.59
CA ARG A 445 -21.69 -11.15 20.81
C ARG A 445 -22.62 -12.36 20.86
N ALA A 446 -23.32 -12.67 19.77
CA ALA A 446 -24.20 -13.84 19.72
C ALA A 446 -23.45 -15.15 20.01
N HIS A 447 -22.27 -15.36 19.42
CA HIS A 447 -21.47 -16.56 19.70
C HIS A 447 -20.95 -16.63 21.15
N VAL A 448 -20.56 -15.49 21.73
CA VAL A 448 -20.12 -15.44 23.13
C VAL A 448 -21.30 -15.70 24.06
N GLU A 449 -22.46 -15.11 23.79
CA GLU A 449 -23.69 -15.37 24.53
C GLU A 449 -24.08 -16.84 24.44
N ASP A 450 -24.12 -17.44 23.24
CA ASP A 450 -24.41 -18.87 23.06
C ASP A 450 -23.41 -19.75 23.81
N ALA A 451 -22.11 -19.43 23.76
CA ALA A 451 -21.09 -20.15 24.49
C ALA A 451 -21.28 -20.02 26.02
N MET A 452 -21.63 -18.84 26.51
CA MET A 452 -21.95 -18.63 27.93
C MET A 452 -23.19 -19.43 28.35
N HIS A 453 -24.25 -19.45 27.54
CA HIS A 453 -25.43 -20.27 27.81
C HIS A 453 -25.11 -21.76 27.78
N ALA A 454 -24.28 -22.22 26.84
CA ALA A 454 -23.85 -23.61 26.79
C ALA A 454 -23.02 -24.00 28.03
N ILE A 455 -22.10 -23.14 28.46
CA ILE A 455 -21.32 -23.35 29.70
C ILE A 455 -22.25 -23.38 30.91
N GLN A 456 -23.25 -22.49 30.96
CA GLN A 456 -24.24 -22.47 32.04
C GLN A 456 -25.09 -23.75 32.04
N LEU A 457 -25.57 -24.21 30.88
CA LEU A 457 -26.31 -25.47 30.78
C LEU A 457 -25.48 -26.69 31.19
N VAL A 458 -24.21 -26.75 30.78
CA VAL A 458 -23.30 -27.83 31.21
C VAL A 458 -23.06 -27.75 32.71
N ARG A 459 -22.85 -26.55 33.26
CA ARG A 459 -22.71 -26.35 34.71
C ARG A 459 -23.97 -26.77 35.46
N ASP A 460 -25.15 -26.36 35.00
CA ASP A 460 -26.43 -26.66 35.63
C ASP A 460 -26.73 -28.17 35.53
N SER A 461 -26.39 -28.82 34.42
CA SER A 461 -26.49 -30.27 34.26
C SER A 461 -25.53 -31.03 35.18
N LEU A 462 -24.29 -30.54 35.35
CA LEU A 462 -23.31 -31.15 36.26
C LEU A 462 -23.68 -30.94 37.73
N LEU A 463 -24.32 -29.82 38.06
CA LEU A 463 -24.77 -29.52 39.43
C LEU A 463 -26.13 -30.14 39.76
N ALA A 464 -26.97 -30.45 38.76
CA ALA A 464 -28.25 -31.15 38.95
C ALA A 464 -28.09 -32.59 39.47
N ASP A 465 -27.04 -33.29 39.03
CA ASP A 465 -26.72 -34.66 39.48
C ASP A 465 -25.90 -34.68 40.78
N SER A 466 -25.57 -33.51 41.34
CA SER A 466 -24.77 -33.37 42.56
C SER A 466 -25.65 -32.98 43.76
N PRO A 467 -25.46 -33.57 44.96
CA PRO A 467 -26.19 -33.17 46.17
C PRO A 467 -25.87 -31.73 46.65
N PHE A 468 -25.06 -30.99 45.92
CA PHE A 468 -24.70 -29.58 46.14
C PHE A 468 -25.38 -28.61 45.16
N GLY A 469 -26.54 -29.00 44.60
CA GLY A 469 -27.28 -28.24 43.57
C GLY A 469 -27.65 -26.79 43.95
N ASP A 470 -27.71 -26.47 45.24
CA ASP A 470 -27.73 -25.08 45.74
C ASP A 470 -26.34 -24.71 46.26
N VAL A 471 -25.62 -23.88 45.50
CA VAL A 471 -24.35 -23.30 45.93
C VAL A 471 -24.62 -22.28 47.04
N LYS A 472 -24.62 -22.74 48.29
CA LYS A 472 -24.58 -21.85 49.46
C LYS A 472 -23.18 -21.29 49.62
N LEU A 473 -23.06 -19.99 49.78
CA LEU A 473 -21.76 -19.37 50.05
C LEU A 473 -21.33 -19.74 51.47
N VAL A 474 -20.03 -19.89 51.70
CA VAL A 474 -19.47 -20.24 53.02
C VAL A 474 -19.82 -19.19 54.08
N ASP A 475 -20.17 -17.97 53.66
CA ASP A 475 -20.53 -16.85 54.51
C ASP A 475 -22.00 -16.41 54.27
N PRO A 476 -22.90 -16.63 55.25
CA PRO A 476 -24.32 -16.28 55.13
C PRO A 476 -24.57 -14.76 55.10
N ASP A 477 -23.64 -13.94 55.59
CA ASP A 477 -23.78 -12.47 55.56
C ASP A 477 -23.52 -11.92 54.15
N ILE A 478 -22.61 -12.56 53.41
CA ILE A 478 -22.35 -12.24 52.00
C ILE A 478 -23.51 -12.70 51.12
N GLU A 479 -24.09 -13.88 51.40
CA GLU A 479 -25.27 -14.37 50.68
C GLU A 479 -26.49 -13.47 50.90
N GLY A 480 -26.70 -12.99 52.14
CA GLY A 480 -27.67 -11.96 52.46
C GLY A 480 -27.42 -10.65 51.73
N SER A 481 -26.16 -10.20 51.66
CA SER A 481 -25.75 -8.99 50.94
C SER A 481 -25.97 -9.12 49.42
N ILE A 482 -25.72 -10.29 48.84
CA ILE A 482 -25.98 -10.57 47.41
C ILE A 482 -27.48 -10.62 47.13
N LEU A 483 -28.30 -11.17 48.02
CA LEU A 483 -29.76 -11.12 47.90
C LEU A 483 -30.29 -9.68 47.97
N VAL A 484 -29.75 -8.86 48.86
CA VAL A 484 -30.07 -7.42 48.93
C VAL A 484 -29.64 -6.72 47.64
N LEU A 485 -28.43 -6.98 47.15
CA LEU A 485 -27.93 -6.40 45.90
C LEU A 485 -28.76 -6.85 44.70
N ALA A 486 -29.17 -8.11 44.62
CA ALA A 486 -30.06 -8.62 43.59
C ALA A 486 -31.43 -7.94 43.64
N GLN A 487 -32.00 -7.73 44.82
CA GLN A 487 -33.22 -6.96 45.00
C GLN A 487 -33.05 -5.49 44.62
N GLU A 488 -31.90 -4.87 44.91
CA GLU A 488 -31.60 -3.49 44.50
C GLU A 488 -31.40 -3.36 43.00
N VAL A 489 -30.74 -4.33 42.36
CA VAL A 489 -30.60 -4.41 40.91
C VAL A 489 -31.96 -4.63 40.25
N ASP A 490 -32.83 -5.46 40.81
CA ASP A 490 -34.20 -5.64 40.28
C ASP A 490 -35.06 -4.39 40.49
N LYS A 491 -34.90 -3.69 41.63
CA LYS A 491 -35.52 -2.37 41.84
C LYS A 491 -34.98 -1.35 40.84
N ALA A 492 -33.68 -1.35 40.56
CA ALA A 492 -33.06 -0.47 39.56
C ALA A 492 -33.52 -0.81 38.14
N LYS A 493 -33.63 -2.10 37.80
CA LYS A 493 -34.14 -2.60 36.52
C LYS A 493 -35.61 -2.26 36.34
N LYS A 494 -36.43 -2.41 37.38
CA LYS A 494 -37.85 -1.96 37.38
C LYS A 494 -37.95 -0.44 37.26
N LYS A 495 -37.08 0.33 37.92
CA LYS A 495 -36.98 1.79 37.73
C LYS A 495 -36.57 2.15 36.30
N LEU A 496 -35.59 1.46 35.73
CA LEU A 496 -35.10 1.67 34.36
C LEU A 496 -36.16 1.27 33.33
N GLN A 497 -36.89 0.17 33.55
CA GLN A 497 -38.06 -0.20 32.74
C GLN A 497 -39.22 0.78 32.90
N SER A 498 -39.45 1.34 34.09
CA SER A 498 -40.45 2.40 34.29
C SER A 498 -40.07 3.71 33.59
N LEU A 499 -38.77 4.01 33.52
CA LEU A 499 -38.18 5.14 32.78
C LEU A 499 -38.09 4.88 31.27
N ALA A 500 -38.03 3.62 30.83
CA ALA A 500 -38.08 3.24 29.42
C ALA A 500 -39.53 3.19 28.90
N GLY A 501 -40.49 2.80 29.76
CA GLY A 501 -41.93 2.84 29.50
C GLY A 501 -42.48 4.26 29.50
N HIS A 502 -41.92 5.15 30.32
CA HIS A 502 -42.01 6.59 30.06
C HIS A 502 -41.06 6.94 28.93
N ARG A 503 -41.50 6.82 27.68
CA ARG A 503 -40.87 7.59 26.59
C ARG A 503 -40.71 9.03 27.09
N VAL A 504 -39.47 9.41 27.36
CA VAL A 504 -39.06 10.77 27.67
C VAL A 504 -39.38 11.61 26.44
N VAL A 505 -40.63 12.08 26.38
CA VAL A 505 -41.08 13.21 25.56
C VAL A 505 -40.70 14.53 26.24
N ALA A 506 -40.11 14.48 27.44
CA ALA A 506 -39.45 15.64 28.02
C ALA A 506 -38.11 15.86 27.31
N LYS A 507 -38.07 16.78 26.35
CA LYS A 507 -36.83 17.42 25.89
C LYS A 507 -36.04 17.83 27.13
N SER A 508 -34.97 17.11 27.44
CA SER A 508 -34.11 17.42 28.56
C SER A 508 -33.34 18.69 28.18
N GLU A 509 -33.72 19.84 28.74
CA GLU A 509 -33.06 21.14 28.56
C GLU A 509 -31.54 21.05 28.80
N LYS A 510 -31.11 20.16 29.70
CA LYS A 510 -29.69 19.88 29.95
C LYS A 510 -28.96 19.26 28.75
N ARG A 511 -29.65 18.49 27.91
CA ARG A 511 -29.09 17.89 26.69
C ARG A 511 -28.91 18.95 25.61
N GLU A 512 -29.88 19.86 25.45
CA GLU A 512 -29.76 21.00 24.52
C GLU A 512 -28.69 22.00 24.98
N ALA A 513 -28.58 22.27 26.29
CA ALA A 513 -27.49 23.09 26.83
C ALA A 513 -26.10 22.48 26.61
N LEU A 514 -25.97 21.15 26.68
CA LEU A 514 -24.71 20.45 26.46
C LEU A 514 -24.36 20.39 24.97
N ILE A 515 -25.35 20.17 24.10
CA ILE A 515 -25.15 20.22 22.64
C ILE A 515 -24.83 21.64 22.16
N GLN A 516 -25.42 22.69 22.74
CA GLN A 516 -25.04 24.06 22.39
C GLN A 516 -23.65 24.45 22.91
N ARG A 517 -23.21 23.89 24.05
CA ARG A 517 -21.91 24.23 24.64
C ARG A 517 -20.73 23.48 24.00
N TRP A 518 -20.99 22.35 23.35
CA TRP A 518 -19.94 21.46 22.81
C TRP A 518 -20.15 21.04 21.35
N GLY A 519 -21.22 21.49 20.70
CA GLY A 519 -21.60 21.10 19.34
C GLY A 519 -21.29 22.15 18.28
N SER A 520 -20.36 23.08 18.53
CA SER A 520 -19.80 23.95 17.50
C SER A 520 -18.37 23.54 17.17
#